data_AF-A0A915BU71-F1
#
_entry.id   AF-A0A915BU71-F1
#
_cell.length_a   1.000
_cell.length_b   1.000
_cell.length_c   1.000
_cell.angle_alpha   90.00
_cell.angle_beta   90.00
_cell.angle_gamma   90.00
#
_symmetry.space_group_name_H-M   'P 1'
#
loop_
_entity.id
_entity.type
_entity.pdbx_description
1 polymer ?
#
loop_
_entity_poly.entity_id
_entity_poly.type
_entity_poly.pdbx_seq_one_letter_code
_entity_poly.pdbx_strand_id
1 'polypeptide(L)'
;CDPWQLPGIAHFCEHMLFLGTQKYPNENEYNKFISENGGMTNASTFPDHTRYYFDIAPTHLKKALDILVQFFLSPQFTESATEREVNAVDSENKNNYKVDSRRVYQLEKSLSRRGHDYRKFGTGNKMTLYEEPKMKGIDTREALLHFHKTFYSANV
;
A
#
# COMPACT_ATOMS: atom_id res chain seq x y z
N CYS A 1 -4.54 7.39 -9.01
CA CYS A 1 -5.60 8.00 -8.18
C CYS A 1 -5.05 8.73 -6.93
N ASP A 2 -3.74 8.69 -6.65
CA ASP A 2 -3.16 9.44 -5.52
C ASP A 2 -3.50 10.93 -5.57
N PRO A 3 -3.86 11.56 -4.44
CA PRO A 3 -3.99 13.01 -4.38
C PRO A 3 -2.61 13.65 -4.51
N TRP A 4 -2.54 14.83 -5.11
CA TRP A 4 -1.27 15.54 -5.36
C TRP A 4 -0.51 15.90 -4.08
N GLN A 5 -1.22 15.94 -2.96
CA GLN A 5 -0.67 16.20 -1.63
C GLN A 5 -0.04 14.97 -0.98
N LEU A 6 -0.39 13.75 -1.43
CA LEU A 6 0.11 12.48 -0.90
C LEU A 6 0.51 11.49 -2.02
N PRO A 7 1.55 11.80 -2.82
CA PRO A 7 2.08 10.85 -3.79
C PRO A 7 2.53 9.54 -3.11
N GLY A 8 2.04 8.40 -3.62
CA GLY A 8 2.31 7.07 -3.11
C GLY A 8 1.27 6.54 -2.12
N ILE A 9 0.17 7.24 -1.87
CA ILE A 9 -0.84 6.76 -0.90
C ILE A 9 -1.51 5.45 -1.32
N ALA A 10 -1.70 5.18 -2.63
CA ALA A 10 -2.23 3.89 -3.08
C ALA A 10 -1.29 2.73 -2.70
N HIS A 11 0.01 2.93 -2.96
CA HIS A 11 1.06 1.97 -2.60
C HIS A 11 1.20 1.82 -1.09
N PHE A 12 1.09 2.92 -0.35
CA PHE A 12 1.12 2.87 1.10
C PHE A 12 -0.11 2.16 1.69
N CYS A 13 -1.29 2.39 1.11
CA CYS A 13 -2.51 1.66 1.48
C CYS A 13 -2.33 0.16 1.26
N GLU A 14 -1.67 -0.25 0.19
CA GLU A 14 -1.35 -1.66 -0.08
C GLU A 14 -0.57 -2.30 1.06
N HIS A 15 0.53 -1.68 1.48
CA HIS A 15 1.32 -2.15 2.62
C HIS A 15 0.48 -2.25 3.90
N MET A 16 -0.26 -1.18 4.18
CA MET A 16 -1.03 -1.06 5.41
C MET A 16 -2.14 -2.11 5.55
N LEU A 17 -2.65 -2.67 4.44
CA LEU A 17 -3.66 -3.72 4.48
C LEU A 17 -3.14 -5.05 5.05
N PHE A 18 -1.83 -5.29 4.99
CA PHE A 18 -1.24 -6.47 5.61
C PHE A 18 -1.15 -6.37 7.13
N LEU A 19 -1.22 -5.17 7.70
CA LEU A 19 -0.94 -4.86 9.10
C LEU A 19 -2.16 -4.97 10.02
N GLY A 20 -3.06 -5.89 9.72
CA GLY A 20 -4.17 -6.24 10.60
C GLY A 20 -5.50 -5.58 10.26
N THR A 21 -6.57 -6.27 10.66
CA THR A 21 -7.96 -5.94 10.37
C THR A 21 -8.80 -6.11 11.64
N GLN A 22 -10.05 -5.62 11.64
CA GLN A 22 -10.90 -5.73 12.83
C GLN A 22 -11.09 -7.18 13.30
N LYS A 23 -11.29 -8.13 12.37
CA LYS A 23 -11.47 -9.56 12.68
C LYS A 23 -10.13 -10.26 12.99
N TYR A 24 -9.03 -9.81 12.39
CA TYR A 24 -7.69 -10.35 12.59
C TYR A 24 -6.72 -9.20 12.95
N PRO A 25 -6.69 -8.77 14.23
CA PRO A 25 -5.98 -7.56 14.64
C PRO A 25 -4.46 -7.72 14.73
N ASN A 26 -3.93 -8.94 14.73
CA ASN A 26 -2.49 -9.16 14.75
C ASN A 26 -1.87 -8.74 13.41
N GLU A 27 -0.92 -7.80 13.44
CA GLU A 27 -0.34 -7.20 12.24
C GLU A 27 0.34 -8.18 11.27
N ASN A 28 0.72 -9.36 11.73
CA ASN A 28 1.38 -10.37 10.91
C ASN A 28 0.52 -11.63 10.69
N GLU A 29 -0.77 -11.61 11.06
CA GLU A 29 -1.63 -12.80 11.01
C GLU A 29 -1.70 -13.41 9.61
N TYR A 30 -1.89 -12.56 8.59
CA TYR A 30 -2.05 -13.03 7.21
C TYR A 30 -0.77 -13.67 6.67
N ASN A 31 0.35 -12.96 6.73
CA ASN A 31 1.65 -13.48 6.27
C ASN A 31 2.06 -14.73 7.04
N LYS A 32 1.87 -14.74 8.36
CA LYS A 32 2.14 -15.90 9.22
C LYS A 32 1.28 -17.10 8.81
N PHE A 33 -0.03 -16.91 8.65
CA PHE A 33 -0.95 -17.99 8.27
C PHE A 33 -0.59 -18.57 6.90
N ILE A 34 -0.31 -17.74 5.90
CA ILE A 34 0.10 -18.20 4.58
C ILE A 34 1.42 -19.00 4.66
N SER A 35 2.44 -18.46 5.34
CA SER A 35 3.76 -19.10 5.45
C SER A 35 3.74 -20.41 6.23
N GLU A 36 2.98 -20.51 7.34
CA GLU A 36 2.87 -21.73 8.14
C GLU A 36 2.15 -22.86 7.40
N ASN A 37 1.38 -22.54 6.36
CA ASN A 37 0.62 -23.50 5.56
C ASN A 37 1.19 -23.68 4.14
N GLY A 38 2.50 -23.44 3.99
CA GLY A 38 3.28 -23.73 2.78
C GLY A 38 2.95 -22.83 1.59
N GLY A 39 2.36 -21.67 1.83
CA GLY A 39 2.00 -20.71 0.80
C GLY A 39 2.92 -19.48 0.74
N MET A 40 2.69 -18.66 -0.26
CA MET A 40 3.31 -17.35 -0.46
C MET A 40 2.23 -16.30 -0.76
N THR A 41 2.49 -15.06 -0.37
CA THR A 41 1.60 -13.92 -0.66
C THR A 41 2.43 -12.71 -1.06
N ASN A 42 1.85 -11.84 -1.87
CA ASN A 42 2.42 -10.54 -2.17
C ASN A 42 1.35 -9.59 -2.70
N ALA A 43 1.72 -8.33 -2.90
CA ALA A 43 0.92 -7.36 -3.59
C ALA A 43 1.78 -6.44 -4.47
N SER A 44 1.11 -5.68 -5.33
CA SER A 44 1.78 -4.70 -6.19
C SER A 44 0.82 -3.59 -6.59
N THR A 45 1.28 -2.35 -6.48
CA THR A 45 0.55 -1.17 -6.92
C THR A 45 1.08 -0.64 -8.25
N PHE A 46 0.18 -0.52 -9.22
CA PHE A 46 0.40 0.01 -10.55
C PHE A 46 -0.30 1.38 -10.70
N PRO A 47 -0.08 2.11 -11.82
CA PRO A 47 -0.73 3.41 -12.02
C PRO A 47 -2.27 3.39 -12.00
N ASP A 48 -2.87 2.26 -12.36
CA ASP A 48 -4.31 2.07 -12.59
C ASP A 48 -4.96 0.98 -11.73
N HIS A 49 -4.19 0.11 -11.08
CA HIS A 49 -4.73 -0.95 -10.22
C HIS A 49 -3.76 -1.34 -9.10
N THR A 50 -4.30 -1.91 -8.03
CA THR A 50 -3.53 -2.61 -6.99
C THR A 50 -3.93 -4.08 -6.99
N ARG A 51 -2.96 -4.98 -6.99
CA ARG A 51 -3.18 -6.42 -7.05
C ARG A 51 -2.69 -7.09 -5.78
N TYR A 52 -3.54 -7.88 -5.14
CA TYR A 52 -3.20 -8.77 -4.03
C TYR A 52 -3.33 -10.22 -4.50
N TYR A 53 -2.39 -11.08 -4.12
CA TYR A 53 -2.43 -12.48 -4.51
C TYR A 53 -1.72 -13.37 -3.49
N PHE A 54 -2.15 -14.62 -3.42
CA PHE A 54 -1.53 -15.65 -2.60
C PHE A 54 -1.72 -17.04 -3.21
N ASP A 55 -0.88 -17.97 -2.79
CA ASP A 55 -1.10 -19.40 -2.91
C ASP A 55 -1.09 -20.04 -1.51
N ILE A 56 -1.74 -21.19 -1.39
CA ILE A 56 -1.79 -21.98 -0.15
C ILE A 56 -2.27 -23.40 -0.47
N ALA A 57 -1.96 -24.36 0.41
CA ALA A 57 -2.51 -25.70 0.29
C ALA A 57 -4.06 -25.68 0.33
N PRO A 58 -4.77 -26.50 -0.50
CA PRO A 58 -6.22 -26.42 -0.67
C PRO A 58 -7.04 -26.53 0.62
N THR A 59 -6.56 -27.31 1.60
CA THR A 59 -7.19 -27.50 2.91
C THR A 59 -7.30 -26.21 3.73
N HIS A 60 -6.46 -25.20 3.45
CA HIS A 60 -6.39 -23.94 4.18
C HIS A 60 -6.98 -22.75 3.42
N LEU A 61 -7.41 -22.94 2.17
CA LEU A 61 -7.92 -21.88 1.28
C LEU A 61 -9.05 -21.07 1.93
N LYS A 62 -10.01 -21.73 2.57
CA LYS A 62 -11.16 -21.05 3.19
C LYS A 62 -10.72 -20.04 4.24
N LYS A 63 -9.77 -20.40 5.10
CA LYS A 63 -9.27 -19.51 6.16
C LYS A 63 -8.37 -18.42 5.60
N ALA A 64 -7.51 -18.73 4.63
CA ALA A 64 -6.68 -17.73 3.96
C ALA A 64 -7.53 -16.65 3.28
N LEU A 65 -8.58 -17.08 2.56
CA LEU A 65 -9.51 -16.18 1.90
C LEU A 65 -10.32 -15.36 2.90
N ASP A 66 -10.76 -15.95 4.02
CA ASP A 66 -11.46 -15.23 5.08
C ASP A 66 -10.60 -14.09 5.67
N ILE A 67 -9.29 -14.32 5.84
CA ILE A 67 -8.34 -13.28 6.28
C ILE A 67 -8.16 -12.22 5.20
N LEU A 68 -7.88 -12.62 3.95
CA LEU A 68 -7.67 -11.69 2.84
C LEU A 68 -8.88 -10.78 2.62
N VAL A 69 -10.11 -11.32 2.68
CA VAL A 69 -11.33 -10.53 2.46
C VAL A 69 -11.44 -9.37 3.46
N GLN A 70 -10.90 -9.50 4.68
CA GLN A 70 -10.95 -8.43 5.66
C GLN A 70 -10.16 -7.19 5.25
N PHE A 71 -9.19 -7.31 4.34
CA PHE A 71 -8.43 -6.17 3.79
C PHE A 71 -9.39 -5.19 3.10
N PHE A 72 -10.44 -5.70 2.46
CA PHE A 72 -11.41 -4.90 1.72
C PHE A 72 -12.60 -4.45 2.59
N LEU A 73 -12.77 -5.00 3.80
CA LEU A 73 -13.90 -4.70 4.67
C LEU A 73 -13.57 -3.70 5.78
N SER A 74 -12.55 -3.99 6.59
CA SER A 74 -12.29 -3.25 7.83
C SER A 74 -10.82 -3.34 8.26
N PRO A 75 -9.89 -2.74 7.50
CA PRO A 75 -8.50 -2.62 7.92
C PRO A 75 -8.36 -1.69 9.12
N GLN A 76 -7.39 -1.93 10.00
CA GLN A 76 -7.25 -1.12 11.22
C GLN A 76 -6.53 0.20 10.99
N PHE A 77 -5.52 0.20 10.12
CA PHE A 77 -4.60 1.33 9.90
C PHE A 77 -4.21 1.99 11.24
N THR A 78 -3.66 1.21 12.16
CA THR A 78 -3.30 1.73 13.49
C THR A 78 -2.24 2.82 13.36
N GLU A 79 -2.29 3.84 14.23
CA GLU A 79 -1.34 4.95 14.20
C GLU A 79 0.11 4.47 14.26
N SER A 80 0.41 3.54 15.19
CA SER A 80 1.73 2.92 15.33
C SER A 80 2.18 2.17 14.06
N ALA A 81 1.29 1.44 13.41
CA ALA A 81 1.60 0.75 12.15
C ALA A 81 1.88 1.77 11.03
N THR A 82 1.05 2.81 10.91
CA THR A 82 1.23 3.88 9.91
C THR A 82 2.60 4.55 10.07
N GLU A 83 2.99 4.94 11.28
CA GLU A 83 4.29 5.60 11.49
C GLU A 83 5.48 4.70 11.16
N ARG A 84 5.41 3.41 11.51
CA ARG A 84 6.48 2.45 11.22
C ARG A 84 6.57 2.14 9.72
N GLU A 85 5.44 1.85 9.09
CA GLU A 85 5.38 1.34 7.73
C GLU A 85 5.78 2.40 6.69
N VAL A 86 5.64 3.69 7.00
CA VAL A 86 6.24 4.77 6.18
C VAL A 86 7.75 4.55 5.97
N ASN A 87 8.47 4.05 6.99
CA ASN A 87 9.91 3.81 6.86
C ASN A 87 10.22 2.59 5.98
N ALA A 88 9.30 1.62 5.87
CA ALA A 88 9.42 0.50 4.95
C ALA A 88 9.28 0.97 3.50
N VAL A 89 8.25 1.77 3.19
CA VAL A 89 8.07 2.40 1.87
C VAL A 89 9.26 3.30 1.50
N ASP A 90 9.79 4.07 2.46
CA ASP A 90 10.98 4.90 2.24
C ASP A 90 12.22 4.05 1.91
N SER A 91 12.39 2.92 2.59
CA SER A 91 13.48 1.98 2.33
C SER A 91 13.34 1.32 0.96
N GLU A 92 12.13 0.97 0.54
CA GLU A 92 11.87 0.47 -0.81
C GLU A 92 12.23 1.51 -1.88
N ASN A 93 11.79 2.75 -1.71
CA ASN A 93 12.14 3.83 -2.64
C ASN A 93 13.67 4.03 -2.72
N LYS A 94 14.38 3.97 -1.59
CA LYS A 94 15.85 4.03 -1.56
C LYS A 94 16.49 2.87 -2.32
N ASN A 95 15.91 1.67 -2.27
CA ASN A 95 16.37 0.53 -3.06
C ASN A 95 16.14 0.74 -4.56
N ASN A 96 15.02 1.36 -4.94
CA ASN A 96 14.70 1.67 -6.33
C ASN A 96 15.73 2.63 -6.98
N TYR A 97 16.45 3.45 -6.21
CA TYR A 97 17.50 4.33 -6.75
C TYR A 97 18.67 3.59 -7.40
N LYS A 98 18.86 2.32 -7.06
CA LYS A 98 19.91 1.44 -7.60
C LYS A 98 19.45 0.69 -8.86
N VAL A 99 18.18 0.83 -9.25
CA VAL A 99 17.57 0.06 -10.34
C VAL A 99 17.34 0.99 -11.53
N ASP A 100 18.11 0.82 -12.61
CA ASP A 100 18.06 1.72 -13.77
C ASP A 100 16.69 1.78 -14.43
N SER A 101 15.96 0.66 -14.52
CA SER A 101 14.61 0.66 -15.07
C SER A 101 13.65 1.54 -14.26
N ARG A 102 13.79 1.59 -12.93
CA ARG A 102 13.00 2.48 -12.06
C ARG A 102 13.39 3.94 -12.26
N ARG A 103 14.68 4.23 -12.41
CA ARG A 103 15.20 5.59 -12.68
C ARG A 103 14.68 6.12 -14.01
N VAL A 104 14.77 5.32 -15.08
CA VAL A 104 14.26 5.64 -16.42
C VAL A 104 12.75 5.84 -16.38
N TYR A 105 12.02 4.96 -15.71
CA TYR A 105 10.56 5.07 -15.57
C TYR A 105 10.14 6.39 -14.90
N GLN A 106 10.78 6.76 -13.79
CA GLN A 106 10.46 8.01 -13.10
C GLN A 106 10.91 9.25 -13.90
N LEU A 107 12.02 9.17 -14.65
CA LEU A 107 12.48 10.24 -15.54
C LEU A 107 11.45 10.48 -16.66
N GLU A 108 10.99 9.42 -17.33
CA GLU A 108 9.96 9.51 -18.37
C GLU A 108 8.69 10.18 -17.84
N LYS A 109 8.20 9.72 -16.69
CA LYS A 109 7.05 10.34 -16.00
C LYS A 109 7.27 11.83 -15.73
N SER A 110 8.47 12.23 -15.30
CA SER A 110 8.80 13.63 -15.00
C SER A 110 8.80 14.55 -16.24
N LEU A 111 9.05 13.98 -17.42
CA LEU A 111 9.04 14.68 -18.70
C LEU A 111 7.64 14.77 -19.31
N SER A 112 6.67 14.03 -18.78
CA SER A 112 5.27 14.12 -19.20
C SER A 112 4.62 15.47 -18.87
N ARG A 113 3.46 15.72 -19.48
CA ARG A 113 2.69 16.98 -19.36
C ARG A 113 2.53 17.39 -17.89
N ARG A 114 2.88 18.64 -17.58
CA ARG A 114 2.68 19.22 -16.24
C ARG A 114 1.20 19.14 -15.85
N GLY A 115 0.93 18.74 -14.60
CA GLY A 115 -0.42 18.55 -14.07
C GLY A 115 -1.11 17.26 -14.48
N HIS A 116 -0.51 16.42 -15.34
CA HIS A 116 -1.07 15.12 -15.70
C HIS A 116 -0.74 14.06 -14.64
N ASP A 117 -1.70 13.20 -14.29
CA ASP A 117 -1.57 12.19 -13.24
C ASP A 117 -0.43 11.19 -13.45
N TYR A 118 -0.08 10.89 -14.71
CA TYR A 118 1.08 10.07 -15.05
C TYR A 118 2.39 10.61 -14.44
N ARG A 119 2.50 11.93 -14.22
CA ARG A 119 3.69 12.56 -13.63
C ARG A 119 3.88 12.25 -12.13
N LYS A 120 2.84 11.78 -11.43
CA LYS A 120 2.88 11.52 -9.99
C LYS A 120 3.95 10.47 -9.64
N PHE A 121 4.59 10.67 -8.50
CA PHE A 121 5.55 9.73 -7.92
C PHE A 121 4.78 8.64 -7.15
N GLY A 122 4.68 7.45 -7.76
CA GLY A 122 3.75 6.40 -7.31
C GLY A 122 4.29 5.52 -6.19
N THR A 123 5.61 5.43 -6.00
CA THR A 123 6.17 4.65 -4.88
C THR A 123 5.90 5.33 -3.54
N GLY A 124 5.97 6.66 -3.50
CA GLY A 124 5.98 7.39 -2.24
C GLY A 124 7.28 7.19 -1.47
N ASN A 125 7.45 7.97 -0.40
CA ASN A 125 8.55 7.84 0.56
C ASN A 125 8.19 8.60 1.85
N LYS A 126 9.13 8.68 2.80
CA LYS A 126 8.90 9.36 4.07
C LYS A 126 8.58 10.85 3.90
N MET A 127 9.16 11.51 2.90
CA MET A 127 8.86 12.92 2.62
C MET A 127 7.41 13.11 2.15
N THR A 128 6.94 12.29 1.21
CA THR A 128 5.61 12.46 0.60
C THR A 128 4.46 11.91 1.45
N LEU A 129 4.76 10.96 2.34
CA LEU A 129 3.74 10.27 3.15
C LEU A 129 3.75 10.69 4.62
N TYR A 130 4.77 11.39 5.12
CA TYR A 130 4.84 11.79 6.53
C TYR A 130 5.31 13.22 6.74
N GLU A 131 6.53 13.57 6.32
CA GLU A 131 7.12 14.88 6.65
C GLU A 131 6.33 16.05 6.02
N GLU A 132 6.10 16.04 4.70
CA GLU A 132 5.35 17.11 4.04
C GLU A 132 3.88 17.18 4.45
N PRO A 133 3.13 16.06 4.52
CA PRO A 133 1.78 16.06 5.03
C PRO A 133 1.68 16.65 6.43
N LYS A 134 2.57 16.23 7.35
CA LYS A 134 2.61 16.74 8.73
C LYS A 134 2.88 18.24 8.78
N MET A 135 3.81 18.75 7.98
CA MET A 135 4.05 20.21 7.87
C MET A 135 2.83 20.99 7.34
N LYS A 136 2.00 20.35 6.51
CA LYS A 136 0.77 20.94 5.94
C LYS A 136 -0.47 20.70 6.80
N GLY A 137 -0.33 20.07 7.98
CA GLY A 137 -1.45 19.72 8.86
C GLY A 137 -2.35 18.61 8.30
N ILE A 138 -1.83 17.79 7.38
CA ILE A 138 -2.55 16.66 6.79
C ILE A 138 -2.22 15.41 7.60
N ASP A 139 -3.26 14.76 8.12
CA ASP A 139 -3.15 13.45 8.76
C ASP A 139 -3.17 12.35 7.69
N THR A 140 -2.02 11.68 7.51
CA THR A 140 -1.86 10.60 6.53
C THR A 140 -2.75 9.39 6.86
N ARG A 141 -2.99 9.09 8.14
CA ARG A 141 -3.83 7.97 8.54
C ARG A 141 -5.30 8.23 8.18
N GLU A 142 -5.79 9.43 8.43
CA GLU A 142 -7.15 9.81 8.01
C GLU A 142 -7.27 9.83 6.48
N ALA A 143 -6.22 10.25 5.77
CA ALA A 143 -6.18 10.17 4.32
C ALA A 143 -6.20 8.71 3.82
N LEU A 144 -5.54 7.77 4.51
CA LEU A 144 -5.61 6.33 4.18
C LEU A 144 -7.02 5.77 4.36
N LEU A 145 -7.66 6.07 5.49
CA LEU A 145 -9.05 5.66 5.76
C LEU A 145 -9.99 6.20 4.69
N HIS A 146 -9.83 7.47 4.31
CA HIS A 146 -10.60 8.09 3.25
C HIS A 146 -10.32 7.45 1.88
N PHE A 147 -9.05 7.19 1.55
CA PHE A 147 -8.65 6.56 0.30
C PHE A 147 -9.24 5.16 0.16
N HIS A 148 -9.11 4.32 1.20
CA HIS A 148 -9.70 2.98 1.23
C HIS A 148 -11.21 3.03 1.03
N LYS A 149 -11.91 3.85 1.83
CA LYS A 149 -13.37 4.01 1.73
C LYS A 149 -13.84 4.49 0.34
N THR A 150 -13.02 5.27 -0.35
CA THR A 150 -13.37 5.85 -1.66
C THR A 150 -13.11 4.90 -2.82
N PHE A 151 -11.99 4.17 -2.80
CA PHE A 151 -11.52 3.40 -3.95
C PHE A 151 -11.62 1.88 -3.78
N TYR A 152 -11.69 1.35 -2.55
CA TYR A 152 -11.83 -0.09 -2.30
C TYR A 152 -13.32 -0.47 -2.32
N SER A 153 -13.97 -0.21 -3.45
CA SER A 153 -15.38 -0.48 -3.67
C SER A 153 -15.58 -1.65 -4.62
N ALA A 154 -16.57 -2.51 -4.37
CA ALA A 154 -16.84 -3.70 -5.19
C ALA A 154 -17.34 -3.37 -6.61
N ASN A 155 -17.71 -2.13 -6.88
CA ASN A 155 -18.29 -1.66 -8.15
C ASN A 155 -17.39 -0.67 -8.91
N VAL A 156 -16.16 -0.45 -8.45
CA VAL A 156 -15.19 0.48 -9.03
C VAL A 156 -14.02 -0.29 -9.62
#